data_AF-A0A846HSI9-F1
#
_entry.id   AF-A0A846HSI9-F1
#
_cell.length_a   1.000
_cell.length_b   1.000
_cell.length_c   1.000
_cell.angle_alpha   90.00
_cell.angle_beta   90.00
_cell.angle_gamma   90.00
#
_symmetry.space_group_name_H-M   'P 1'
#
loop_
_entity.id
_entity.type
_entity.pdbx_description
1 polymer ?
#
loop_
_entity_poly.entity_id
_entity_poly.type
_entity_poly.pdbx_seq_one_letter_code
_entity_poly.pdbx_strand_id
1 'polypeptide(L)'
;MTETTSLAADSIIYHVPLEHLSACRGRHLIVRSDDPHALVDRIGAADLNDLAYVQLRSLPSGSEALVHWAEGLGIELVLDSPADDFARLYEYAKLLDNHPVRVLLPVEPGFEKAAKLAASLQFAVRLQVGQPTVPLIESLAQVLDDYLHRPTVGQPIDYFHSVLLGLCHRQPISLWAIQEEDPALVRHVDTGGEERLPGKLAGAEVGVRPEAFVEQWANRLRREGAECAECPFFAPCRGYFKWPRRDYDCAGVRTLFSTLQQAAEALRADIAAIPPAGDVSPP
;
A
#
# COMPACT_ATOMS: atom_id res chain seq x y z
N MET A 1 -22.24 20.63 -2.73
CA MET A 1 -22.27 20.07 -4.09
C MET A 1 -20.84 19.70 -4.42
N THR A 2 -20.46 18.47 -4.12
CA THR A 2 -19.12 17.92 -4.36
C THR A 2 -19.12 17.35 -5.77
N GLU A 3 -18.38 17.98 -6.68
CA GLU A 3 -17.99 17.36 -7.92
C GLU A 3 -17.14 16.15 -7.57
N THR A 4 -17.73 14.97 -7.73
CA THR A 4 -16.99 13.72 -7.80
C THR A 4 -16.16 13.80 -9.06
N THR A 5 -14.88 14.13 -8.94
CA THR A 5 -13.92 14.03 -10.04
C THR A 5 -13.88 12.55 -10.42
N SER A 6 -14.66 12.18 -11.44
CA SER A 6 -14.52 10.92 -12.14
C SER A 6 -13.12 10.94 -12.75
N LEU A 7 -12.17 10.30 -12.09
CA LEU A 7 -10.88 10.00 -12.68
C LEU A 7 -11.15 9.27 -14.01
N ALA A 8 -10.60 9.80 -15.11
CA ALA A 8 -10.75 9.20 -16.42
C ALA A 8 -10.17 7.78 -16.43
N ALA A 9 -10.69 6.90 -17.28
CA ALA A 9 -10.20 5.51 -17.42
C ALA A 9 -8.69 5.41 -17.69
N ASP A 10 -8.04 6.51 -18.11
CA ASP A 10 -6.60 6.66 -18.30
C ASP A 10 -5.77 6.64 -16.99
N SER A 11 -6.39 6.60 -15.81
CA SER A 11 -5.68 6.56 -14.52
C SER A 11 -5.65 5.18 -13.83
N ILE A 12 -6.25 4.15 -14.43
CA ILE A 12 -6.31 2.82 -13.81
C ILE A 12 -4.96 2.11 -13.99
N ILE A 13 -4.42 1.59 -12.90
CA ILE A 13 -3.21 0.76 -12.91
C ILE A 13 -3.60 -0.71 -12.99
N TYR A 14 -2.96 -1.43 -13.90
CA TYR A 14 -3.20 -2.86 -14.13
C TYR A 14 -2.04 -3.71 -13.59
N HIS A 15 -2.34 -4.62 -12.67
CA HIS A 15 -1.39 -5.63 -12.20
C HIS A 15 -1.41 -6.85 -13.14
N VAL A 16 -0.41 -6.98 -13.98
CA VAL A 16 -0.39 -7.94 -15.09
C VAL A 16 0.74 -8.96 -14.91
N PRO A 17 0.47 -10.28 -15.03
CA PRO A 17 1.53 -11.27 -15.12
C PRO A 17 2.40 -11.02 -16.35
N LEU A 18 3.71 -11.22 -16.25
CA LEU A 18 4.64 -10.98 -17.36
C LEU A 18 4.24 -11.71 -18.65
N GLU A 19 3.59 -12.88 -18.55
CA GLU A 19 3.05 -13.65 -19.68
C GLU A 19 2.04 -12.85 -20.54
N HIS A 20 1.31 -11.92 -19.94
CA HIS A 20 0.24 -11.13 -20.57
C HIS A 20 0.64 -9.69 -20.90
N LEU A 21 1.91 -9.31 -20.69
CA LEU A 21 2.40 -7.94 -20.94
C LEU A 21 2.04 -7.43 -22.33
N SER A 22 2.22 -8.26 -23.37
CA SER A 22 1.97 -7.85 -24.76
C SER A 22 0.52 -7.45 -25.03
N ALA A 23 -0.45 -8.08 -24.36
CA ALA A 23 -1.87 -7.79 -24.51
C ALA A 23 -2.29 -6.50 -23.76
N CYS A 24 -1.47 -6.03 -22.82
CA CYS A 24 -1.78 -4.88 -21.96
C CYS A 24 -0.92 -3.64 -22.25
N ARG A 25 -0.09 -3.64 -23.29
CA ARG A 25 0.74 -2.49 -23.70
C ARG A 25 -0.09 -1.22 -23.93
N GLY A 26 0.50 -0.07 -23.59
CA GLY A 26 -0.16 1.24 -23.70
C GLY A 26 -1.15 1.55 -22.58
N ARG A 27 -1.23 0.69 -21.55
CA ARG A 27 -1.94 0.96 -20.28
C ARG A 27 -0.90 1.29 -19.21
N HIS A 28 -1.31 1.84 -18.08
CA HIS A 28 -0.43 1.99 -16.91
C HIS A 28 -0.32 0.65 -16.17
N LEU A 29 0.89 0.10 -16.04
CA LEU A 29 1.10 -1.28 -15.61
C LEU A 29 1.95 -1.43 -14.36
N ILE A 30 1.62 -2.46 -13.58
CA ILE A 30 2.53 -3.14 -12.66
C ILE A 30 2.73 -4.55 -13.21
N VAL A 31 3.97 -4.90 -13.54
CA VAL A 31 4.27 -6.22 -14.12
C VAL A 31 4.76 -7.17 -13.03
N ARG A 32 4.14 -8.36 -12.96
CA ARG A 32 4.37 -9.36 -11.92
C ARG A 32 5.07 -10.59 -12.49
N SER A 33 6.15 -11.03 -11.86
CA SER A 33 6.92 -12.22 -12.26
C SER A 33 7.50 -12.94 -11.05
N ASP A 34 7.83 -14.22 -11.20
CA ASP A 34 8.69 -14.98 -10.26
C ASP A 34 10.11 -15.16 -10.80
N ASP A 35 10.41 -14.60 -11.97
CA ASP A 35 11.69 -14.75 -12.64
C ASP A 35 12.27 -13.37 -12.95
N PRO A 36 13.32 -12.94 -12.21
CA PRO A 36 14.03 -11.70 -12.45
C PRO A 36 14.64 -11.61 -13.86
N HIS A 37 15.18 -12.71 -14.39
CA HIS A 37 15.79 -12.71 -15.73
C HIS A 37 14.73 -12.54 -16.80
N ALA A 38 13.56 -13.18 -16.65
CA ALA A 38 12.46 -13.00 -17.59
C ALA A 38 11.97 -11.54 -17.64
N LEU A 39 12.00 -10.81 -16.52
CA LEU A 39 11.67 -9.37 -16.52
C LEU A 39 12.65 -8.60 -17.41
N VAL A 40 13.96 -8.81 -17.21
CA VAL A 40 15.02 -8.16 -18.00
C VAL A 40 14.90 -8.49 -19.49
N ASP A 41 14.65 -9.76 -19.82
CA ASP A 41 14.63 -10.24 -21.21
C ASP A 41 13.40 -9.77 -21.98
N ARG A 42 12.25 -9.61 -21.30
CA ARG A 42 10.95 -9.42 -21.97
C ARG A 42 10.40 -8.00 -21.91
N ILE A 43 10.82 -7.21 -20.93
CA ILE A 43 10.41 -5.80 -20.81
C ILE A 43 11.40 -4.95 -21.59
N GLY A 44 10.94 -4.40 -22.71
CA GLY A 44 11.75 -3.51 -23.55
C GLY A 44 11.73 -2.07 -23.08
N ALA A 45 12.63 -1.24 -23.62
CA ALA A 45 12.69 0.19 -23.31
C ALA A 45 11.38 0.95 -23.59
N ALA A 46 10.61 0.51 -24.59
CA ALA A 46 9.30 1.10 -24.88
C ALA A 46 8.26 0.81 -23.80
N ASP A 47 8.34 -0.36 -23.15
CA ASP A 47 7.41 -0.77 -22.10
C ASP A 47 7.65 0.03 -20.80
N LEU A 48 8.89 0.44 -20.53
CA LEU A 48 9.28 1.13 -19.28
C LEU A 48 8.52 2.44 -19.02
N ASN A 49 8.12 3.17 -20.07
CA ASN A 49 7.39 4.44 -19.90
C ASN A 49 5.98 4.26 -19.31
N ASP A 50 5.42 3.06 -19.48
CA ASP A 50 4.08 2.71 -19.04
C ASP A 50 4.10 1.93 -17.70
N LEU A 51 5.30 1.61 -17.17
CA LEU A 51 5.45 0.88 -15.92
C LEU A 51 5.46 1.80 -14.71
N ALA A 52 4.59 1.52 -13.75
CA ALA A 52 4.67 2.08 -12.41
C ALA A 52 5.86 1.47 -11.64
N TYR A 53 5.93 0.14 -11.63
CA TYR A 53 6.97 -0.67 -10.99
C TYR A 53 6.83 -2.15 -11.40
N VAL A 54 7.80 -2.98 -11.05
CA VAL A 54 7.70 -4.45 -11.17
C VAL A 54 7.53 -5.09 -9.80
N GLN A 55 6.79 -6.20 -9.75
CA GLN A 55 6.58 -6.97 -8.53
C GLN A 55 7.14 -8.39 -8.70
N LEU A 56 7.98 -8.80 -7.76
CA LEU A 56 8.38 -10.19 -7.61
C LEU A 56 7.31 -10.89 -6.74
N ARG A 57 6.56 -11.84 -7.32
CA ARG A 57 5.43 -12.50 -6.63
C ARG A 57 5.86 -13.37 -5.46
N SER A 58 7.13 -13.73 -5.44
CA SER A 58 7.83 -14.39 -4.34
C SER A 58 9.22 -13.78 -4.21
N LEU A 59 10.06 -14.35 -3.36
CA LEU A 59 11.49 -14.06 -3.34
C LEU A 59 12.24 -15.13 -4.16
N PRO A 60 12.43 -14.98 -5.48
CA PRO A 60 13.25 -15.91 -6.27
C PRO A 60 14.74 -15.58 -6.17
N SER A 61 15.61 -16.59 -6.29
CA SER A 61 17.04 -16.36 -6.56
C SER A 61 17.25 -15.61 -7.89
N GLY A 62 18.43 -15.01 -8.07
CA GLY A 62 18.76 -14.29 -9.32
C GLY A 62 18.40 -12.79 -9.29
N SER A 63 18.17 -12.20 -8.11
CA SER A 63 17.86 -10.77 -7.99
C SER A 63 18.98 -9.86 -8.48
N GLU A 64 20.22 -10.35 -8.59
CA GLU A 64 21.35 -9.65 -9.16
C GLU A 64 21.12 -9.19 -10.62
N ALA A 65 20.24 -9.90 -11.36
CA ALA A 65 19.87 -9.52 -12.71
C ALA A 65 19.18 -8.15 -12.77
N LEU A 66 18.50 -7.75 -11.70
CA LEU A 66 17.74 -6.51 -11.63
C LEU A 66 18.61 -5.32 -11.18
N VAL A 67 19.76 -5.54 -10.54
CA VAL A 67 20.54 -4.49 -9.86
C VAL A 67 20.88 -3.30 -10.76
N HIS A 68 21.15 -3.53 -12.04
CA HIS A 68 21.48 -2.46 -13.01
C HIS A 68 20.44 -2.35 -14.14
N TRP A 69 19.35 -3.08 -14.05
CA TRP A 69 18.33 -3.09 -15.08
C TRP A 69 17.27 -2.04 -14.79
N ALA A 70 17.04 -1.12 -15.73
CA ALA A 70 16.04 -0.06 -15.61
C ALA A 70 16.20 0.76 -14.31
N GLU A 71 17.40 1.28 -14.06
CA GLU A 71 17.74 2.07 -12.86
C GLU A 71 16.66 3.13 -12.55
N GLY A 72 16.29 3.22 -11.27
CA GLY A 72 15.22 4.10 -10.79
C GLY A 72 13.80 3.49 -10.87
N LEU A 73 13.59 2.40 -11.61
CA LEU A 73 12.31 1.69 -11.62
C LEU A 73 12.04 1.07 -10.24
N GLY A 74 10.84 1.24 -9.73
CA GLY A 74 10.43 0.64 -8.47
C GLY A 74 10.38 -0.90 -8.54
N ILE A 75 10.77 -1.56 -7.45
CA ILE A 75 10.65 -3.01 -7.28
C ILE A 75 9.86 -3.30 -6.01
N GLU A 76 8.76 -4.05 -6.15
CA GLU A 76 7.99 -4.57 -5.02
C GLU A 76 8.31 -6.04 -4.78
N LEU A 77 8.70 -6.39 -3.56
CA LEU A 77 9.02 -7.74 -3.13
C LEU A 77 7.85 -8.29 -2.31
N VAL A 78 7.21 -9.36 -2.78
CA VAL A 78 6.13 -10.01 -2.02
C VAL A 78 6.73 -11.03 -1.06
N LEU A 79 6.45 -10.86 0.23
CA LEU A 79 6.84 -11.80 1.28
C LEU A 79 5.61 -12.59 1.74
N ASP A 80 5.35 -13.72 1.08
CA ASP A 80 4.15 -14.54 1.33
C ASP A 80 4.08 -15.09 2.76
N SER A 81 5.22 -15.53 3.31
CA SER A 81 5.33 -16.10 4.67
C SER A 81 6.30 -15.27 5.52
N PRO A 82 5.86 -14.16 6.14
CA PRO A 82 6.70 -13.29 6.96
C PRO A 82 7.49 -14.00 8.05
N ALA A 83 6.92 -15.03 8.68
CA ALA A 83 7.58 -15.74 9.77
C ALA A 83 8.79 -16.56 9.31
N ASP A 84 8.75 -17.04 8.07
CA ASP A 84 9.70 -18.03 7.54
C ASP A 84 10.73 -17.38 6.60
N ASP A 85 10.29 -16.44 5.76
CA ASP A 85 11.09 -15.94 4.64
C ASP A 85 11.78 -14.59 4.92
N PHE A 86 11.50 -13.93 6.04
CA PHE A 86 11.99 -12.56 6.28
C PHE A 86 13.51 -12.42 6.16
N ALA A 87 14.28 -13.44 6.58
CA ALA A 87 15.74 -13.41 6.49
C ALA A 87 16.25 -13.31 5.04
N ARG A 88 15.45 -13.72 4.05
CA ARG A 88 15.83 -13.66 2.64
C ARG A 88 15.91 -12.22 2.11
N LEU A 89 15.29 -11.26 2.80
CA LEU A 89 15.37 -9.84 2.46
C LEU A 89 16.82 -9.30 2.41
N TYR A 90 17.76 -9.91 3.14
CA TYR A 90 19.18 -9.54 3.05
C TYR A 90 19.74 -9.71 1.63
N GLU A 91 19.27 -10.70 0.88
CA GLU A 91 19.71 -10.97 -0.51
C GLU A 91 19.30 -9.86 -1.48
N TYR A 92 18.26 -9.09 -1.13
CA TYR A 92 17.70 -8.04 -1.97
C TYR A 92 18.18 -6.63 -1.61
N ALA A 93 18.93 -6.48 -0.52
CA ALA A 93 19.38 -5.16 -0.05
C ALA A 93 20.19 -4.39 -1.12
N LYS A 94 20.94 -5.11 -1.97
CA LYS A 94 21.70 -4.52 -3.08
C LYS A 94 20.83 -3.84 -4.14
N LEU A 95 19.55 -4.17 -4.24
CA LEU A 95 18.65 -3.49 -5.18
C LEU A 95 18.47 -2.01 -4.80
N LEU A 96 18.59 -1.67 -3.52
CA LEU A 96 18.46 -0.28 -3.04
C LEU A 96 19.54 0.66 -3.59
N ASP A 97 20.66 0.13 -4.10
CA ASP A 97 21.72 0.95 -4.69
C ASP A 97 21.20 1.71 -5.92
N ASN A 98 20.27 1.11 -6.69
CA ASN A 98 19.77 1.68 -7.95
C ASN A 98 18.24 1.74 -8.06
N HIS A 99 17.49 1.18 -7.10
CA HIS A 99 16.03 1.08 -7.16
C HIS A 99 15.36 1.52 -5.86
N PRO A 100 14.22 2.23 -5.95
CA PRO A 100 13.25 2.25 -4.86
C PRO A 100 12.71 0.84 -4.67
N VAL A 101 12.85 0.29 -3.46
CA VAL A 101 12.37 -1.06 -3.15
C VAL A 101 11.35 -1.04 -2.01
N ARG A 102 10.21 -1.69 -2.26
CA ARG A 102 9.10 -1.83 -1.30
C ARG A 102 8.84 -3.31 -1.02
N VAL A 103 8.60 -3.66 0.25
CA VAL A 103 8.22 -5.02 0.65
C VAL A 103 6.72 -5.05 0.93
N LEU A 104 5.97 -5.87 0.19
CA LEU A 104 4.58 -6.20 0.48
C LEU A 104 4.54 -7.30 1.55
N LEU A 105 3.86 -7.01 2.66
CA LEU A 105 3.90 -7.85 3.86
C LEU A 105 2.48 -8.11 4.41
N PRO A 106 1.99 -9.36 4.41
CA PRO A 106 0.72 -9.68 5.05
C PRO A 106 0.79 -9.50 6.57
N VAL A 107 -0.27 -8.94 7.14
CA VAL A 107 -0.43 -8.84 8.59
C VAL A 107 -0.99 -10.15 9.13
N GLU A 108 -0.08 -11.05 9.46
CA GLU A 108 -0.33 -12.37 10.01
C GLU A 108 0.68 -12.69 11.13
N PRO A 109 0.48 -13.75 11.94
CA PRO A 109 1.36 -14.01 13.08
C PRO A 109 2.85 -14.06 12.70
N GLY A 110 3.67 -13.23 13.35
CA GLY A 110 5.12 -13.15 13.10
C GLY A 110 5.56 -12.04 12.13
N PHE A 111 4.62 -11.30 11.53
CA PHE A 111 4.95 -10.21 10.59
C PHE A 111 5.80 -9.09 11.21
N GLU A 112 5.77 -8.89 12.52
CA GLU A 112 6.44 -7.78 13.20
C GLU A 112 7.96 -7.86 13.02
N LYS A 113 8.52 -9.08 13.04
CA LYS A 113 9.95 -9.30 12.79
C LYS A 113 10.33 -8.96 11.36
N ALA A 114 9.48 -9.34 10.40
CA ALA A 114 9.69 -9.04 8.99
C ALA A 114 9.61 -7.53 8.72
N ALA A 115 8.60 -6.84 9.27
CA ALA A 115 8.46 -5.39 9.16
C ALA A 115 9.69 -4.66 9.75
N LYS A 116 10.16 -5.10 10.92
CA LYS A 116 11.36 -4.53 11.57
C LYS A 116 12.62 -4.76 10.77
N LEU A 117 12.81 -5.96 10.23
CA LEU A 117 13.97 -6.26 9.39
C LEU A 117 13.93 -5.43 8.10
N ALA A 118 12.79 -5.40 7.41
CA ALA A 118 12.62 -4.64 6.17
C ALA A 118 12.92 -3.14 6.39
N ALA A 119 12.37 -2.53 7.44
CA ALA A 119 12.65 -1.15 7.79
C ALA A 119 14.13 -0.92 8.15
N SER A 120 14.76 -1.87 8.87
CA SER A 120 16.19 -1.78 9.22
C SER A 120 17.09 -1.84 7.99
N LEU A 121 16.70 -2.64 6.98
CA LEU A 121 17.36 -2.74 5.69
C LEU A 121 17.05 -1.55 4.76
N GLN A 122 16.30 -0.55 5.22
CA GLN A 122 15.89 0.61 4.42
C GLN A 122 15.00 0.24 3.21
N PHE A 123 14.16 -0.78 3.36
CA PHE A 123 13.03 -0.98 2.46
C PHE A 123 11.82 -0.18 2.93
N ALA A 124 11.04 0.37 1.99
CA ALA A 124 9.67 0.76 2.27
C ALA A 124 8.83 -0.49 2.57
N VAL A 125 7.82 -0.38 3.42
CA VAL A 125 6.97 -1.52 3.82
C VAL A 125 5.51 -1.22 3.54
N ARG A 126 4.88 -2.07 2.74
CA ARG A 126 3.43 -2.07 2.53
C ARG A 126 2.80 -3.20 3.32
N LEU A 127 2.13 -2.85 4.42
CA LEU A 127 1.38 -3.81 5.21
C LEU A 127 0.04 -4.10 4.53
N GLN A 128 -0.21 -5.37 4.18
CA GLN A 128 -1.50 -5.84 3.72
C GLN A 128 -2.38 -6.17 4.94
N VAL A 129 -3.18 -5.18 5.35
CA VAL A 129 -4.00 -5.27 6.55
C VAL A 129 -5.39 -5.77 6.18
N GLY A 130 -5.81 -6.91 6.73
CA GLY A 130 -7.16 -7.47 6.56
C GLY A 130 -8.10 -7.08 7.69
N GLN A 131 -8.69 -8.08 8.34
CA GLN A 131 -9.49 -7.96 9.56
C GLN A 131 -8.73 -8.57 10.75
N PRO A 132 -7.70 -7.88 11.27
CA PRO A 132 -6.76 -8.45 12.24
C PRO A 132 -7.45 -8.87 13.54
N THR A 133 -6.99 -9.97 14.13
CA THR A 133 -7.40 -10.39 15.47
C THR A 133 -6.80 -9.48 16.54
N VAL A 134 -7.26 -9.59 17.79
CA VAL A 134 -6.73 -8.77 18.90
C VAL A 134 -5.21 -8.87 19.04
N PRO A 135 -4.58 -10.06 19.00
CA PRO A 135 -3.11 -10.15 19.03
C PRO A 135 -2.43 -9.41 17.87
N LEU A 136 -3.00 -9.49 16.66
CA LEU A 136 -2.44 -8.77 15.51
C LEU A 136 -2.63 -7.25 15.62
N ILE A 137 -3.66 -6.77 16.31
CA ILE A 137 -3.83 -5.34 16.63
C ILE A 137 -2.72 -4.88 17.59
N GLU A 138 -2.42 -5.65 18.62
CA GLU A 138 -1.35 -5.32 19.57
C GLU A 138 0.00 -5.26 18.87
N SER A 139 0.26 -6.22 17.99
CA SER A 139 1.42 -6.24 17.12
C SER A 139 1.51 -5.05 16.17
N LEU A 140 0.40 -4.68 15.53
CA LEU A 140 0.32 -3.47 14.69
C LEU A 140 0.60 -2.21 15.52
N ALA A 141 0.11 -2.14 16.76
CA ALA A 141 0.38 -1.02 17.65
C ALA A 141 1.88 -0.91 17.98
N GLN A 142 2.56 -2.04 18.18
CA GLN A 142 4.00 -2.05 18.40
C GLN A 142 4.79 -1.59 17.17
N VAL A 143 4.41 -2.04 15.97
CA VAL A 143 5.06 -1.59 14.72
C VAL A 143 4.77 -0.11 14.45
N LEU A 144 3.56 0.38 14.79
CA LEU A 144 3.22 1.80 14.72
C LEU A 144 4.07 2.64 15.68
N ASP A 145 4.25 2.17 16.91
CA ASP A 145 5.11 2.84 17.90
C ASP A 145 6.56 2.92 17.41
N ASP A 146 7.10 1.80 16.91
CA ASP A 146 8.41 1.77 16.26
C ASP A 146 8.47 2.77 15.08
N TYR A 147 7.44 2.82 14.22
CA TYR A 147 7.39 3.76 13.10
C TYR A 147 7.39 5.24 13.52
N LEU A 148 6.65 5.59 14.58
CA LEU A 148 6.52 6.98 15.03
C LEU A 148 7.74 7.48 15.83
N HIS A 149 8.40 6.58 16.57
CA HIS A 149 9.38 7.00 17.58
C HIS A 149 10.79 6.48 17.35
N ARG A 150 10.99 5.43 16.52
CA ARG A 150 12.31 4.83 16.34
C ARG A 150 13.09 5.55 15.23
N PRO A 151 14.21 6.22 15.55
CA PRO A 151 14.95 7.02 14.57
C PRO A 151 15.61 6.21 13.46
N THR A 152 15.72 4.88 13.62
CA THR A 152 16.27 4.00 12.58
C THR A 152 15.27 3.63 11.49
N VAL A 153 13.98 3.96 11.67
CA VAL A 153 12.96 3.77 10.64
C VAL A 153 13.00 4.99 9.72
N GLY A 154 13.82 4.88 8.66
CA GLY A 154 13.99 5.95 7.66
C GLY A 154 13.05 5.87 6.47
N GLN A 155 12.49 4.70 6.21
CA GLN A 155 11.59 4.44 5.09
C GLN A 155 10.12 4.38 5.55
N PRO A 156 9.17 4.68 4.66
CA PRO A 156 7.76 4.64 5.02
C PRO A 156 7.29 3.21 5.30
N ILE A 157 6.43 3.09 6.32
CA ILE A 157 5.47 1.98 6.40
C ILE A 157 4.17 2.52 5.82
N ASP A 158 3.91 2.24 4.53
CA ASP A 158 2.92 2.91 3.68
C ASP A 158 1.54 3.03 4.32
N TYR A 159 1.09 1.98 5.02
CA TYR A 159 -0.18 1.99 5.72
C TYR A 159 -0.25 3.08 6.80
N PHE A 160 0.75 3.19 7.67
CA PHE A 160 0.80 4.21 8.71
C PHE A 160 1.13 5.59 8.12
N HIS A 161 2.12 5.64 7.22
CA HIS A 161 2.59 6.87 6.61
C HIS A 161 1.48 7.58 5.83
N SER A 162 0.74 6.86 4.98
CA SER A 162 -0.31 7.45 4.15
C SER A 162 -1.51 7.93 4.97
N VAL A 163 -1.91 7.16 6.00
CA VAL A 163 -2.97 7.59 6.93
C VAL A 163 -2.52 8.83 7.71
N LEU A 164 -1.31 8.81 8.27
CA LEU A 164 -0.74 9.95 9.00
C LEU A 164 -0.72 11.21 8.13
N LEU A 165 -0.21 11.10 6.90
CA LEU A 165 -0.12 12.21 5.94
C LEU A 165 -1.51 12.78 5.62
N GLY A 166 -2.50 11.92 5.33
CA GLY A 166 -3.87 12.34 5.07
C GLY A 166 -4.51 13.07 6.25
N LEU A 167 -4.25 12.61 7.48
CA LEU A 167 -4.72 13.26 8.71
C LEU A 167 -4.02 14.60 8.97
N CYS A 168 -2.71 14.68 8.71
CA CYS A 168 -1.92 15.91 8.79
C CYS A 168 -2.51 16.98 7.87
N HIS A 169 -2.69 16.68 6.59
CA HIS A 169 -3.21 17.61 5.59
C HIS A 169 -4.73 17.82 5.64
N ARG A 170 -5.46 17.08 6.49
CA ARG A 170 -6.93 17.07 6.55
C ARG A 170 -7.58 16.70 5.20
N GLN A 171 -6.87 15.87 4.43
CA GLN A 171 -7.30 15.35 3.13
C GLN A 171 -7.14 13.82 3.19
N PRO A 172 -8.05 13.11 3.87
CA PRO A 172 -7.90 11.68 4.07
C PRO A 172 -8.00 10.93 2.74
N ILE A 173 -6.98 10.13 2.45
CA ILE A 173 -7.00 9.13 1.38
C ILE A 173 -7.70 7.88 1.93
N SER A 174 -8.53 7.23 1.11
CA SER A 174 -9.24 6.03 1.54
C SER A 174 -8.28 4.87 1.78
N LEU A 175 -8.55 4.03 2.77
CA LEU A 175 -7.79 2.80 3.00
C LEU A 175 -7.85 1.85 1.80
N TRP A 176 -8.94 1.86 1.04
CA TRP A 176 -9.03 1.10 -0.21
C TRP A 176 -7.96 1.56 -1.21
N ALA A 177 -7.74 2.86 -1.35
CA ALA A 177 -6.68 3.39 -2.22
C ALA A 177 -5.29 3.16 -1.63
N ILE A 178 -5.09 3.38 -0.32
CA ILE A 178 -3.79 3.15 0.37
C ILE A 178 -3.35 1.68 0.25
N GLN A 179 -4.30 0.75 0.32
CA GLN A 179 -4.05 -0.68 0.17
C GLN A 179 -4.01 -1.13 -1.29
N GLU A 180 -4.16 -0.21 -2.24
CA GLU A 180 -4.29 -0.45 -3.69
C GLU A 180 -5.38 -1.51 -4.03
N GLU A 181 -6.46 -1.49 -3.26
CA GLU A 181 -7.63 -2.36 -3.40
C GLU A 181 -8.87 -1.61 -3.91
N ASP A 182 -8.75 -0.33 -4.27
CA ASP A 182 -9.86 0.45 -4.83
C ASP A 182 -10.09 0.09 -6.31
N PRO A 183 -11.23 -0.50 -6.69
CA PRO A 183 -11.52 -0.80 -8.08
C PRO A 183 -11.85 0.47 -8.90
N ALA A 184 -11.81 1.68 -8.37
CA ALA A 184 -11.74 2.86 -9.22
C ALA A 184 -10.33 3.09 -9.77
N LEU A 185 -9.30 2.53 -9.13
CA LEU A 185 -7.89 2.83 -9.38
C LEU A 185 -7.09 1.63 -9.87
N VAL A 186 -7.48 0.41 -9.48
CA VAL A 186 -6.66 -0.79 -9.70
C VAL A 186 -7.45 -1.92 -10.33
N ARG A 187 -6.84 -2.58 -11.32
CA ARG A 187 -7.31 -3.85 -11.92
C ARG A 187 -6.23 -4.90 -11.81
N HIS A 188 -6.64 -6.16 -11.70
CA HIS A 188 -5.71 -7.28 -11.67
C HIS A 188 -5.99 -8.21 -12.85
N VAL A 189 -4.98 -8.59 -13.61
CA VAL A 189 -5.12 -9.61 -14.66
C VAL A 189 -4.64 -10.94 -14.08
N ASP A 190 -5.45 -11.99 -14.19
CA ASP A 190 -5.08 -13.33 -13.71
C ASP A 190 -4.18 -14.08 -14.70
N THR A 191 -3.77 -15.30 -14.35
CA THR A 191 -2.92 -16.13 -15.22
C THR A 191 -3.62 -16.57 -16.50
N GLY A 192 -4.94 -16.54 -16.54
CA GLY A 192 -5.74 -16.78 -17.75
C GLY A 192 -5.88 -15.56 -18.66
N GLY A 193 -5.41 -14.38 -18.22
CA GLY A 193 -5.55 -13.12 -18.95
C GLY A 193 -6.86 -12.39 -18.65
N GLU A 194 -7.65 -12.86 -17.69
CA GLU A 194 -8.95 -12.27 -17.35
C GLU A 194 -8.79 -11.18 -16.29
N GLU A 195 -9.54 -10.08 -16.45
CA GLU A 195 -9.57 -9.00 -15.46
C GLU A 195 -10.36 -9.41 -14.21
N ARG A 196 -9.77 -9.12 -13.05
CA ARG A 196 -10.25 -9.41 -11.70
C ARG A 196 -10.15 -8.17 -10.82
N LEU A 197 -10.93 -8.18 -9.76
CA LEU A 197 -10.85 -7.17 -8.71
C LEU A 197 -9.58 -7.36 -7.86
N PRO A 198 -9.02 -6.27 -7.32
CA PRO A 198 -7.78 -6.32 -6.55
C PRO A 198 -7.97 -6.86 -5.12
N GLY A 199 -6.88 -7.39 -4.55
CA GLY A 199 -6.75 -7.71 -3.14
C GLY A 199 -7.88 -8.56 -2.56
N LYS A 200 -8.43 -8.18 -1.41
CA LYS A 200 -9.53 -8.91 -0.75
C LYS A 200 -10.88 -8.87 -1.49
N LEU A 201 -10.98 -8.13 -2.59
CA LEU A 201 -12.12 -8.17 -3.50
C LEU A 201 -11.94 -9.24 -4.58
N ALA A 202 -10.79 -9.93 -4.64
CA ALA A 202 -10.59 -11.06 -5.52
C ALA A 202 -11.69 -12.11 -5.29
N GLY A 203 -12.41 -12.46 -6.36
CA GLY A 203 -13.53 -13.40 -6.31
C GLY A 203 -14.85 -12.83 -5.77
N ALA A 204 -14.90 -11.55 -5.39
CA ALA A 204 -16.15 -10.91 -5.01
C ALA A 204 -17.04 -10.65 -6.23
N GLU A 205 -18.34 -10.95 -6.11
CA GLU A 205 -19.34 -10.56 -7.10
C GLU A 205 -19.71 -9.09 -6.90
N VAL A 206 -18.84 -8.22 -7.39
CA VAL A 206 -19.14 -6.79 -7.54
C VAL A 206 -19.79 -6.65 -8.92
N GLY A 207 -21.00 -6.11 -8.97
CA GLY A 207 -21.78 -5.99 -10.21
C GLY A 207 -21.10 -5.16 -11.30
N VAL A 208 -21.85 -4.81 -12.35
CA VAL A 208 -21.35 -4.26 -13.64
C VAL A 208 -20.49 -2.98 -13.54
N ARG A 209 -20.48 -2.29 -12.39
CA ARG A 209 -19.69 -1.05 -12.16
C ARG A 209 -18.74 -1.20 -10.97
N PRO A 210 -17.62 -1.93 -11.13
CA PRO A 210 -16.67 -2.16 -10.05
C PRO A 210 -16.08 -0.86 -9.49
N GLU A 211 -15.86 0.15 -10.33
CA GLU A 211 -15.33 1.47 -9.95
C GLU A 211 -16.21 2.22 -8.93
N ALA A 212 -17.51 1.90 -8.88
CA ALA A 212 -18.42 2.52 -7.93
C ALA A 212 -18.54 1.73 -6.61
N PHE A 213 -17.81 0.63 -6.45
CA PHE A 213 -17.91 -0.28 -5.30
C PHE A 213 -17.69 0.43 -3.96
N VAL A 214 -16.56 1.13 -3.81
CA VAL A 214 -16.18 1.73 -2.53
C VAL A 214 -17.21 2.78 -2.08
N GLU A 215 -17.75 3.58 -3.00
CA GLU A 215 -18.80 4.56 -2.71
C GLU A 215 -20.12 3.90 -2.35
N GLN A 216 -20.55 2.88 -3.10
CA GLN A 216 -21.77 2.14 -2.80
C GLN A 216 -21.69 1.41 -1.46
N TRP A 217 -20.54 0.79 -1.17
CA TRP A 217 -20.26 0.09 0.08
C TRP A 217 -20.29 1.05 1.27
N ALA A 218 -19.56 2.15 1.19
CA ALA A 218 -19.53 3.16 2.24
C ALA A 218 -20.93 3.74 2.52
N ASN A 219 -21.71 4.06 1.47
CA ASN A 219 -23.06 4.58 1.61
C ASN A 219 -24.04 3.55 2.17
N ARG A 220 -23.85 2.26 1.86
CA ARG A 220 -24.63 1.19 2.48
C ARG A 220 -24.37 1.13 3.99
N LEU A 221 -23.11 1.09 4.41
CA LEU A 221 -22.75 1.02 5.83
C LEU A 221 -23.27 2.22 6.63
N ARG A 222 -23.25 3.43 6.04
CA ARG A 222 -23.82 4.62 6.67
C ARG A 222 -25.34 4.52 6.82
N ARG A 223 -26.06 4.09 5.76
CA ARG A 223 -27.53 3.96 5.80
C ARG A 223 -28.01 2.90 6.76
N GLU A 224 -27.23 1.84 6.95
CA GLU A 224 -27.54 0.78 7.91
C GLU A 224 -27.38 1.26 9.38
N GLY A 225 -26.82 2.44 9.62
CA GLY A 225 -26.94 3.16 10.90
C GLY A 225 -26.20 2.55 12.09
N ALA A 226 -25.28 1.61 11.84
CA ALA A 226 -24.49 0.95 12.88
C ALA A 226 -23.20 1.73 13.21
N GLU A 227 -22.21 1.05 13.82
CA GLU A 227 -20.91 1.60 14.28
C GLU A 227 -20.21 2.57 13.29
N CYS A 228 -20.34 2.33 11.98
CA CYS A 228 -19.68 3.16 10.97
C CYS A 228 -20.33 4.53 10.74
N ALA A 229 -21.63 4.70 11.06
CA ALA A 229 -22.34 5.94 10.80
C ALA A 229 -21.79 7.13 11.61
N GLU A 230 -21.33 6.86 12.84
CA GLU A 230 -20.81 7.86 13.77
C GLU A 230 -19.29 7.75 13.98
N CYS A 231 -18.61 6.88 13.24
CA CYS A 231 -17.18 6.65 13.42
C CYS A 231 -16.36 7.87 12.94
N PRO A 232 -15.51 8.48 13.80
CA PRO A 232 -14.71 9.67 13.42
C PRO A 232 -13.69 9.35 12.32
N PHE A 233 -13.29 8.08 12.20
CA PHE A 233 -12.33 7.61 11.20
C PHE A 233 -13.00 7.07 9.94
N PHE A 234 -14.30 7.28 9.74
CA PHE A 234 -14.99 6.76 8.57
C PHE A 234 -14.46 7.36 7.26
N ALA A 235 -14.03 8.63 7.26
CA ALA A 235 -13.52 9.28 6.06
C ALA A 235 -12.28 8.58 5.46
N PRO A 236 -11.21 8.26 6.22
CA PRO A 236 -10.12 7.43 5.73
C PRO A 236 -10.48 5.94 5.64
N CYS A 237 -11.27 5.39 6.57
CA CYS A 237 -11.55 3.95 6.58
C CYS A 237 -12.48 3.49 5.44
N ARG A 238 -13.55 4.26 5.15
CA ARG A 238 -14.54 3.96 4.10
C ARG A 238 -15.11 2.53 4.17
N GLY A 239 -15.24 2.00 5.38
CA GLY A 239 -15.75 0.64 5.60
C GLY A 239 -14.78 -0.48 5.23
N TYR A 240 -13.49 -0.19 5.04
CA TYR A 240 -12.47 -1.16 4.66
C TYR A 240 -12.44 -2.37 5.60
N PHE A 241 -12.44 -2.14 6.92
CA PHE A 241 -12.42 -3.22 7.93
C PHE A 241 -13.75 -3.97 8.08
N LYS A 242 -14.84 -3.48 7.49
CA LYS A 242 -16.14 -4.17 7.49
C LYS A 242 -16.31 -5.16 6.33
N TRP A 243 -15.26 -5.35 5.54
CA TRP A 243 -15.20 -6.35 4.47
C TRP A 243 -14.15 -7.43 4.76
N PRO A 244 -14.44 -8.73 4.52
CA PRO A 244 -15.75 -9.25 4.08
C PRO A 244 -16.72 -9.45 5.25
N ARG A 245 -16.24 -9.56 6.49
CA ARG A 245 -17.08 -9.77 7.68
C ARG A 245 -17.60 -8.44 8.23
N ARG A 246 -18.91 -8.20 8.09
CA ARG A 246 -19.55 -6.94 8.48
C ARG A 246 -19.67 -6.73 9.99
N ASP A 247 -19.61 -7.81 10.74
CA ASP A 247 -19.66 -7.85 12.20
C ASP A 247 -18.29 -7.70 12.86
N TYR A 248 -17.21 -7.53 12.09
CA TYR A 248 -15.86 -7.32 12.63
C TYR A 248 -15.81 -6.13 13.60
N ASP A 249 -15.36 -6.36 14.83
CA ASP A 249 -15.21 -5.31 15.84
C ASP A 249 -14.06 -4.37 15.50
N CYS A 250 -14.37 -3.09 15.26
CA CYS A 250 -13.38 -2.08 14.91
C CYS A 250 -12.74 -1.38 16.12
N ALA A 251 -12.99 -1.81 17.37
CA ALA A 251 -12.41 -1.17 18.55
C ALA A 251 -10.87 -1.10 18.48
N GLY A 252 -10.20 -2.21 18.17
CA GLY A 252 -8.74 -2.27 18.06
C GLY A 252 -8.16 -1.35 16.99
N VAL A 253 -8.72 -1.38 15.77
CA VAL A 253 -8.26 -0.50 14.68
C VAL A 253 -8.54 0.97 14.99
N ARG A 254 -9.63 1.31 15.69
CA ARG A 254 -9.92 2.69 16.10
C ARG A 254 -8.85 3.23 17.05
N THR A 255 -8.28 2.39 17.91
CA THR A 255 -7.14 2.78 18.76
C THR A 255 -5.92 3.14 17.92
N LEU A 256 -5.55 2.33 16.91
CA LEU A 256 -4.44 2.64 16.00
C LEU A 256 -4.64 3.98 15.28
N PHE A 257 -5.84 4.22 14.78
CA PHE A 257 -6.19 5.48 14.12
C PHE A 257 -6.15 6.69 15.06
N SER A 258 -6.53 6.49 16.33
CA SER A 258 -6.45 7.54 17.34
C SER A 258 -5.00 7.93 17.63
N THR A 259 -4.09 6.95 17.71
CA THR A 259 -2.65 7.21 17.83
C THR A 259 -2.11 7.99 16.64
N LEU A 260 -2.48 7.61 15.41
CA LEU A 260 -2.08 8.35 14.20
C LEU A 260 -2.64 9.77 14.16
N GLN A 261 -3.89 9.98 14.61
CA GLN A 261 -4.51 11.30 14.70
C GLN A 261 -3.76 12.20 15.69
N GLN A 262 -3.40 11.67 16.86
CA GLN A 262 -2.61 12.40 17.85
C GLN A 262 -1.22 12.78 17.32
N ALA A 263 -0.54 11.84 16.65
CA ALA A 263 0.74 12.10 16.00
C ALA A 263 0.62 13.19 14.91
N ALA A 264 -0.45 13.16 14.10
CA ALA A 264 -0.71 14.18 13.09
C ALA A 264 -0.97 15.57 13.70
N GLU A 265 -1.66 15.63 14.84
CA GLU A 265 -1.91 16.87 15.57
C GLU A 265 -0.64 17.45 16.18
N ALA A 266 0.18 16.62 16.81
CA ALA A 266 1.50 17.01 17.33
C ALA A 266 2.39 17.55 16.21
N LEU A 267 2.52 16.82 15.10
CA LEU A 267 3.34 17.25 13.96
C LEU A 267 2.87 18.59 13.37
N ARG A 268 1.55 18.81 13.28
CA ARG A 268 1.02 20.12 12.85
C ARG A 268 1.36 21.24 13.82
N ALA A 269 1.29 20.98 15.12
CA ALA A 269 1.64 21.97 16.14
C ALA A 269 3.13 22.33 16.06
N ASP A 270 4.00 21.32 15.87
CA ASP A 270 5.44 21.51 15.72
C ASP A 270 5.76 22.34 14.47
N ILE A 271 5.18 21.99 13.31
CA ILE A 271 5.36 22.76 12.07
C ILE A 271 4.89 24.21 12.22
N ALA A 272 3.75 24.43 12.88
CA ALA A 272 3.22 25.78 13.10
C ALA A 272 4.07 26.62 14.08
N ALA A 273 4.85 25.96 14.95
CA ALA A 273 5.76 26.61 15.87
C ALA A 273 7.12 26.99 15.22
N ILE A 274 7.43 26.46 14.03
CA ILE A 274 8.62 26.85 13.28
C ILE A 274 8.45 28.31 12.83
N PRO A 275 9.32 29.24 13.25
CA PRO A 275 9.23 30.62 12.81
C PRO A 275 9.40 30.69 11.29
N PRO A 276 8.67 31.57 10.59
CA PRO A 276 8.92 31.79 9.16
C PRO A 276 10.39 32.16 8.99
N ALA A 277 11.05 31.58 7.98
CA ALA A 277 12.45 31.85 7.68
C ALA A 277 12.65 33.37 7.60
N GLY A 278 13.23 33.94 8.65
CA GLY A 278 13.51 35.37 8.73
C GLY A 278 14.62 35.69 7.73
N ASP A 279 14.42 36.75 6.95
CA ASP A 279 15.45 37.42 6.16
C ASP A 279 16.73 37.55 7.00
N VAL A 280 17.70 36.67 6.73
CA VAL A 280 19.07 36.88 7.18
C VAL A 280 19.59 38.04 6.33
N SER A 281 19.41 39.27 6.83
CA SER A 281 20.20 40.40 6.33
C SER A 281 21.67 40.11 6.63
N PRO A 282 22.54 40.04 5.62
CA PRO A 282 23.96 39.82 5.85
C PRO A 282 24.59 41.05 6.51
N PRO A 283 25.66 40.87 7.30
CA PRO A 283 26.41 41.96 7.92
C PRO A 283 27.11 42.87 6.90
#